data_AF-A0AAW9K8R5-F1
#
_entry.id   AF-A0AAW9K8R5-F1
#
_cell.length_a   1.000
_cell.length_b   1.000
_cell.length_c   1.000
_cell.angle_alpha   90.00
_cell.angle_beta   90.00
_cell.angle_gamma   90.00
#
_symmetry.space_group_name_H-M   'P 1'
#
loop_
_entity.id
_entity.type
_entity.pdbx_description
1 polymer ?
#
loop_
_entity_poly.entity_id
_entity_poly.type
_entity_poly.pdbx_seq_one_letter_code
_entity_poly.pdbx_strand_id
1 'polypeptide(L)'
;LPRVLEEVDLAVINGNYAIEAGLNPSKDSLAIEDKDAEAAKVYRNILAVKKGNENSEKIKALTKALTSDKVKKFIEEKYNGTVIPTF
;
A
#
# COMPACT_ATOMS: atom_id res chain seq x y z
N LEU A 1 -15.93 -4.57 -4.21
CA LEU A 1 -15.28 -5.78 -4.77
C LEU A 1 -15.19 -6.90 -3.75
N PRO A 2 -14.55 -6.75 -2.56
CA PRO A 2 -14.53 -7.87 -1.59
C PRO A 2 -15.92 -8.40 -1.19
N ARG A 3 -16.92 -7.50 -1.10
CA ARG A 3 -18.31 -7.86 -0.74
C ARG A 3 -19.03 -8.76 -1.76
N VAL A 4 -18.55 -8.85 -2.99
CA VAL A 4 -19.15 -9.64 -4.07
C VAL A 4 -18.22 -10.76 -4.54
N LEU A 5 -17.18 -11.06 -3.75
CA LEU A 5 -16.17 -12.06 -4.12
C LEU A 5 -16.78 -13.46 -4.31
N GLU A 6 -17.83 -13.79 -3.56
CA GLU A 6 -18.55 -15.06 -3.65
C GLU A 6 -19.51 -15.13 -4.87
N GLU A 7 -19.74 -14.02 -5.55
CA GLU A 7 -20.67 -13.93 -6.70
C GLU A 7 -19.93 -13.99 -8.06
N VAL A 8 -18.60 -14.09 -8.05
CA VAL A 8 -17.77 -14.09 -9.26
C VAL A 8 -16.72 -15.19 -9.19
N ASP A 9 -16.28 -15.68 -10.35
CA ASP A 9 -15.24 -16.70 -10.42
C ASP A 9 -13.85 -16.15 -10.02
N LEU A 10 -13.58 -14.88 -10.34
CA LEU A 10 -12.32 -14.19 -10.07
C LEU A 10 -12.56 -12.69 -9.85
N ALA A 11 -11.77 -12.07 -8.96
CA ALA A 11 -11.75 -10.63 -8.76
C ALA A 11 -10.32 -10.10 -8.62
N VAL A 12 -10.06 -8.95 -9.23
CA VAL A 12 -8.82 -8.18 -9.02
C VAL A 12 -9.13 -7.06 -8.03
N ILE A 13 -8.50 -7.09 -6.86
CA ILE A 13 -8.86 -6.25 -5.71
C ILE A 13 -7.63 -5.45 -5.28
N ASN A 14 -7.77 -4.13 -5.06
CA ASN A 14 -6.68 -3.33 -4.50
C ASN A 14 -6.35 -3.78 -3.07
N GLY A 15 -5.06 -3.80 -2.73
CA GLY A 15 -4.57 -4.33 -1.45
C GLY A 15 -5.24 -3.72 -0.21
N ASN A 16 -5.54 -2.41 -0.21
CA ASN A 16 -6.20 -1.77 0.93
C ASN A 16 -7.61 -2.34 1.19
N TYR A 17 -8.39 -2.61 0.13
CA TYR A 17 -9.73 -3.18 0.26
C TYR A 17 -9.69 -4.66 0.63
N ALA A 18 -8.68 -5.39 0.15
CA ALA A 18 -8.47 -6.79 0.54
C ALA A 18 -8.18 -6.90 2.05
N ILE A 19 -7.25 -6.08 2.55
CA ILE A 19 -6.90 -6.04 3.99
C ILE A 19 -8.10 -5.64 4.85
N GLU A 20 -8.85 -4.61 4.43
CA GLU A 20 -10.05 -4.16 5.16
C GLU A 20 -11.14 -5.25 5.23
N ALA A 21 -11.22 -6.08 4.19
CA ALA A 21 -12.12 -7.23 4.14
C ALA A 21 -11.58 -8.49 4.87
N GLY A 22 -10.42 -8.39 5.52
CA GLY A 22 -9.80 -9.50 6.26
C GLY A 22 -9.04 -10.51 5.38
N LEU A 23 -8.88 -10.24 4.09
CA LEU A 23 -8.06 -11.05 3.20
C LEU A 23 -6.58 -10.73 3.40
N ASN A 24 -5.73 -11.75 3.24
CA ASN A 24 -4.28 -11.64 3.21
C ASN A 24 -3.78 -11.82 1.77
N PRO A 25 -3.45 -10.74 1.04
CA PRO A 25 -3.01 -10.84 -0.35
C PRO A 25 -1.81 -11.76 -0.59
N SER A 26 -0.91 -11.90 0.37
CA SER A 26 0.27 -12.79 0.25
C SER A 26 -0.07 -14.28 0.41
N LYS A 27 -1.27 -14.63 0.89
CA LYS A 27 -1.71 -16.01 1.12
C LYS A 27 -2.94 -16.40 0.31
N ASP A 28 -3.90 -15.49 0.18
CA ASP A 28 -5.23 -15.75 -0.34
C ASP A 28 -5.34 -15.42 -1.85
N SER A 29 -4.37 -14.69 -2.40
CA SER A 29 -4.37 -14.36 -3.83
C SER A 29 -3.93 -15.55 -4.67
N LEU A 30 -4.68 -15.84 -5.74
CA LEU A 30 -4.27 -16.80 -6.77
C LEU A 30 -3.06 -16.30 -7.57
N ALA A 31 -2.95 -14.99 -7.74
CA ALA A 31 -1.81 -14.31 -8.34
C ALA A 31 -1.66 -12.92 -7.70
N ILE A 32 -0.42 -12.47 -7.55
CA ILE A 32 -0.08 -11.14 -7.02
C ILE A 32 0.96 -10.50 -7.93
N GLU A 33 0.91 -9.18 -8.06
CA GLU A 33 1.92 -8.42 -8.79
C GLU A 33 3.31 -8.65 -8.18
N ASP A 34 4.30 -8.84 -9.04
CA ASP A 34 5.69 -8.96 -8.59
C ASP A 34 6.16 -7.62 -8.02
N LYS A 35 6.59 -7.65 -6.75
CA LYS A 35 7.08 -6.49 -6.00
C LYS A 35 8.36 -5.87 -6.59
N ASP A 36 9.13 -6.65 -7.36
CA ASP A 36 10.39 -6.22 -7.96
C ASP A 36 10.21 -5.77 -9.42
N ALA A 37 8.99 -5.94 -9.98
CA ALA A 37 8.66 -5.50 -11.32
C ALA A 37 8.53 -3.97 -11.44
N GLU A 38 8.65 -3.46 -12.66
CA GLU A 38 8.52 -2.03 -12.93
C GLU A 38 7.14 -1.48 -12.53
N ALA A 39 6.09 -2.30 -12.62
CA ALA A 39 4.74 -1.97 -12.15
C ALA A 39 4.73 -1.57 -10.66
N ALA A 40 5.54 -2.21 -9.81
CA ALA A 40 5.63 -1.88 -8.39
C ALA A 40 6.19 -0.47 -8.15
N LYS A 41 7.00 0.06 -9.07
CA LYS A 41 7.48 1.46 -9.03
C LYS A 41 6.41 2.45 -9.50
N VAL A 42 5.57 2.04 -10.45
CA VAL A 42 4.48 2.85 -11.02
C VAL A 42 3.35 3.04 -10.02
N TYR A 43 3.00 2.01 -9.24
CA TYR A 43 1.83 2.01 -8.35
C TYR A 43 2.15 2.33 -6.87
N ARG A 44 3.26 3.00 -6.60
CA ARG A 44 3.58 3.42 -5.22
C ARG A 44 2.55 4.44 -4.73
N ASN A 45 2.08 4.24 -3.51
CA ASN A 45 1.25 5.23 -2.83
C ASN A 45 2.08 6.49 -2.53
N ILE A 46 1.45 7.66 -2.63
CA ILE A 46 2.11 8.96 -2.45
C ILE A 46 1.42 9.83 -1.41
N LEU A 47 2.19 10.74 -0.81
CA LEU A 47 1.62 11.90 -0.12
C LEU A 47 1.32 12.98 -1.16
N ALA A 48 0.05 13.15 -1.51
CA ALA A 48 -0.39 14.22 -2.39
C ALA A 48 -0.74 15.49 -1.59
N VAL A 49 -0.35 16.66 -2.09
CA VAL A 49 -0.66 17.96 -1.48
C VAL A 49 -1.18 18.95 -2.52
N LYS A 50 -1.93 19.96 -2.07
CA LYS A 50 -2.33 21.08 -2.94
C LYS A 50 -1.09 21.85 -3.41
N LYS A 51 -1.06 22.21 -4.69
CA LYS A 51 0.04 22.97 -5.31
C LYS A 51 0.44 24.19 -4.47
N GLY A 52 1.74 24.36 -4.25
CA GLY A 52 2.33 25.43 -3.43
C GLY A 52 2.57 25.06 -1.97
N ASN A 53 2.08 23.91 -1.50
CA ASN A 53 2.29 23.45 -0.13
C ASN A 53 3.41 22.41 0.02
N GLU A 54 4.01 21.95 -1.08
CA GLU A 54 5.00 20.87 -1.14
C GLU A 54 6.19 21.13 -0.21
N ASN A 55 6.53 22.41 -0.05
CA ASN A 55 7.68 22.84 0.74
C ASN A 55 7.34 23.42 2.11
N SER A 56 6.06 23.42 2.51
CA SER A 56 5.65 23.92 3.83
C SER A 56 6.24 23.05 4.95
N GLU A 57 6.57 23.67 6.09
CA GLU A 57 7.21 22.98 7.22
C GLU A 57 6.43 21.77 7.69
N LYS A 58 5.09 21.90 7.76
CA LYS A 58 4.18 20.81 8.14
C LYS A 58 4.24 19.62 7.17
N ILE A 59 4.34 19.87 5.87
CA ILE A 59 4.41 18.80 4.86
C ILE A 59 5.77 18.13 4.91
N LYS A 60 6.86 18.89 5.06
CA LYS A 60 8.20 18.32 5.26
C LYS A 60 8.29 17.45 6.52
N ALA A 61 7.69 17.90 7.62
CA ALA A 61 7.61 17.12 8.86
C ALA A 61 6.81 15.83 8.67
N LEU A 62 5.66 15.89 7.98
CA LEU A 62 4.86 14.72 7.68
C LEU A 62 5.61 13.73 6.77
N THR A 63 6.24 14.20 5.69
CA THR A 63 7.05 13.36 4.82
C THR A 63 8.13 12.64 5.61
N LYS A 64 8.89 13.36 6.45
CA LYS A 64 9.94 12.76 7.30
C LYS A 64 9.38 11.71 8.27
N ALA A 65 8.20 11.94 8.83
CA ALA A 65 7.57 10.98 9.72
C ALA A 65 7.12 9.71 8.96
N LEU A 66 6.46 9.87 7.80
CA LEU A 66 6.00 8.77 6.96
C LEU A 66 7.15 7.94 6.40
N THR A 67 8.29 8.58 6.09
CA THR A 67 9.48 7.90 5.56
C THR A 67 10.51 7.56 6.64
N SER A 68 10.11 7.43 7.90
CA SER A 68 11.02 7.10 9.00
C SER A 68 11.23 5.60 9.18
N ASP A 69 12.36 5.20 9.76
CA ASP A 69 12.65 3.79 10.11
C ASP A 69 11.57 3.19 11.01
N LYS A 70 10.98 4.01 11.89
CA LYS A 70 9.88 3.59 12.76
C LYS A 70 8.65 3.18 11.95
N VAL A 71 8.28 3.97 10.93
CA VAL A 71 7.14 3.66 10.07
C VAL A 71 7.45 2.51 9.13
N LYS A 72 8.68 2.42 8.61
CA LYS A 72 9.16 1.28 7.82
C LYS A 72 8.98 -0.03 8.58
N LYS A 73 9.51 -0.10 9.81
CA LYS A 73 9.40 -1.27 10.68
C LYS A 73 7.95 -1.61 11.01
N PHE A 74 7.12 -0.59 11.30
CA PHE A 74 5.69 -0.80 11.52
C PHE A 74 5.01 -1.45 10.31
N ILE A 75 5.30 -0.98 9.09
CA ILE A 75 4.70 -1.54 7.87
C ILE A 75 5.10 -3.01 7.70
N GLU A 76 6.39 -3.32 7.86
CA GLU A 76 6.93 -4.68 7.70
C GLU A 76 6.31 -5.66 8.71
N GLU A 77 6.19 -5.26 9.98
CA GLU A 77 5.63 -6.09 11.06
C GLU A 77 4.10 -6.21 10.97
N LYS A 78 3.40 -5.13 10.62
CA LYS A 78 1.93 -5.10 10.66
C LYS A 78 1.31 -5.83 9.47
N TYR A 79 1.92 -5.69 8.30
CA TYR A 79 1.33 -6.15 7.04
C TYR A 79 2.02 -7.37 6.43
N ASN A 80 3.05 -7.93 7.09
CA ASN A 80 3.66 -9.21 6.73
C ASN A 80 4.02 -9.33 5.23
N GLY A 81 4.54 -8.26 4.63
CA GLY A 81 4.94 -8.21 3.22
C GLY A 81 3.83 -7.92 2.21
N THR A 82 2.57 -7.77 2.64
CA THR A 82 1.47 -7.30 1.77
C THR A 82 1.59 -5.80 1.44
N VAL A 83 2.09 -5.01 2.39
CA VAL A 83 2.41 -3.60 2.17
C VAL A 83 3.93 -3.45 2.25
N ILE A 84 4.53 -2.85 1.22
CA ILE A 84 5.98 -2.80 1.05
C ILE A 84 6.44 -1.32 1.13
N PRO A 85 7.34 -0.97 2.08
CA PRO A 85 7.95 0.35 2.13
C PRO A 85 8.82 0.61 0.90
N THR A 86 8.80 1.84 0.36
CA THR A 86 9.50 2.20 -0.88
C THR A 86 10.57 3.27 -0.66
N PHE A 87 11.06 3.40 0.57
CA PHE A 87 12.00 4.41 1.02
C PHE A 87 13.03 3.84 2.00
#